data_AF-A0A847CXP5-F1
#
_entry.id   AF-A0A847CXP5-F1
#
_cell.length_a   1.000
_cell.length_b   1.000
_cell.length_c   1.000
_cell.angle_alpha   90.00
_cell.angle_beta   90.00
_cell.angle_gamma   90.00
#
_symmetry.space_group_name_H-M   'P 1'
#
loop_
_entity.id
_entity.type
_entity.pdbx_description
1 polymer ?
#
loop_
_entity_poly.entity_id
_entity_poly.type
_entity_poly.pdbx_seq_one_letter_code
_entity_poly.pdbx_strand_id
1 'polypeptide(L)'
;MIPVELTQKELAIKSGLTDSAIRNYELGYRSPSKNQLIKIAQVLDCDVSALIDHTPISNFEFMQILFDYEEDLKIRPLVEDSTTGLLSHDMNLNDFLVEWDEMRKKHYNGEITDEEFEDWKLSYPKKSRLKK
;
A
#
# COMPACT_ATOMS: atom_id res chain seq x y z
N MET A 1 -9.86 -0.65 5.98
CA MET A 1 -10.43 0.38 6.89
C MET A 1 -9.29 1.35 7.17
N ILE A 2 -9.47 2.64 6.87
CA ILE A 2 -8.38 3.62 6.94
C ILE A 2 -8.19 4.07 8.40
N PRO A 3 -6.96 4.21 8.93
CA PRO A 3 -6.67 4.38 10.37
C PRO A 3 -6.88 5.81 10.91
N VAL A 4 -7.71 6.61 10.25
CA VAL A 4 -8.07 7.95 10.73
C VAL A 4 -9.58 7.95 10.92
N GLU A 5 -10.05 8.15 12.15
CA GLU A 5 -11.48 8.26 12.51
C GLU A 5 -12.13 9.53 11.93
N LEU A 6 -12.07 9.71 10.61
CA LEU A 6 -12.86 10.69 9.90
C LEU A 6 -14.20 10.06 9.56
N THR A 7 -15.28 10.71 9.94
CA THR A 7 -16.59 10.37 9.38
C THR A 7 -16.60 10.61 7.87
N GLN A 8 -17.46 9.90 7.12
CA GLN A 8 -17.66 10.12 5.67
C GLN A 8 -17.86 11.61 5.35
N LYS A 9 -18.64 12.29 6.20
CA LYS A 9 -18.92 13.72 6.10
C LYS A 9 -17.67 14.58 6.28
N GLU A 10 -16.83 14.28 7.26
CA GLU A 10 -15.58 15.02 7.48
C GLU A 10 -14.58 14.78 6.36
N LEU A 11 -14.45 13.53 5.90
CA LEU A 11 -13.61 13.19 4.75
C LEU A 11 -14.08 13.93 3.50
N ALA A 12 -15.39 13.98 3.24
CA ALA A 12 -15.97 14.71 2.12
C ALA A 12 -15.63 16.20 2.19
N ILE A 13 -15.86 16.85 3.34
CA ILE A 13 -15.56 18.27 3.54
C ILE A 13 -14.08 18.55 3.31
N LYS A 14 -13.18 17.78 3.95
CA LYS A 14 -11.73 18.00 3.87
C LYS A 14 -11.15 17.72 2.48
N SER A 15 -11.72 16.76 1.75
CA SER A 15 -11.28 16.43 0.38
C SER A 15 -11.94 17.31 -0.70
N GLY A 16 -12.87 18.20 -0.32
CA GLY A 16 -13.64 19.01 -1.27
C GLY A 16 -14.56 18.17 -2.15
N LEU A 17 -15.08 17.08 -1.61
CA LEU A 17 -16.02 16.15 -2.24
C LEU A 17 -17.38 16.22 -1.53
N THR A 18 -18.40 15.62 -2.15
CA THR A 18 -19.71 15.50 -1.50
C THR A 18 -19.77 14.21 -0.68
N ASP A 19 -20.55 14.24 0.40
CA ASP A 19 -20.81 13.06 1.25
C ASP A 19 -21.33 11.88 0.42
N SER A 20 -22.24 12.17 -0.53
CA SER A 20 -22.74 11.19 -1.49
C SER A 20 -21.63 10.61 -2.40
N ALA A 21 -20.63 11.39 -2.80
CA ALA A 21 -19.51 10.88 -3.59
C ALA A 21 -18.66 9.89 -2.76
N ILE A 22 -18.26 10.27 -1.55
CA ILE A 22 -17.49 9.39 -0.63
C ILE A 22 -18.24 8.09 -0.37
N ARG A 23 -19.54 8.18 -0.01
CA ARG A 23 -20.38 7.01 0.21
C ARG A 23 -20.48 6.09 -1.00
N ASN A 24 -20.60 6.64 -2.22
CA ASN A 24 -20.62 5.83 -3.44
C ASN A 24 -19.28 5.13 -3.71
N TYR A 25 -18.15 5.73 -3.31
CA TYR A 25 -16.83 5.13 -3.44
C TYR A 25 -16.64 3.98 -2.45
N GLU A 26 -16.96 4.20 -1.18
CA GLU A 26 -16.84 3.16 -0.14
C GLU A 26 -17.76 1.95 -0.39
N LEU A 27 -18.94 2.19 -0.98
CA LEU A 27 -19.88 1.12 -1.38
C LEU A 27 -19.53 0.48 -2.73
N GLY A 28 -18.50 0.94 -3.43
CA GLY A 28 -18.09 0.42 -4.74
C GLY A 28 -19.07 0.73 -5.89
N TYR A 29 -20.05 1.62 -5.70
CA TYR A 29 -20.99 2.02 -6.75
C TYR A 29 -20.37 2.91 -7.82
N ARG A 30 -19.29 3.61 -7.48
CA ARG A 30 -18.49 4.43 -8.40
C ARG A 30 -17.02 4.33 -8.02
N SER A 31 -16.13 4.51 -8.99
CA SER A 31 -14.70 4.68 -8.74
C SER A 31 -14.33 6.17 -8.77
N PRO A 32 -13.53 6.66 -7.82
CA PRO A 32 -12.98 8.01 -7.87
C PRO A 32 -12.02 8.18 -9.06
N SER A 33 -12.00 9.37 -9.65
CA SER A 33 -10.96 9.75 -10.61
C SER A 33 -9.60 9.91 -9.93
N LYS A 34 -8.51 9.91 -10.70
CA LYS A 34 -7.14 10.12 -10.19
C LYS A 34 -7.02 11.39 -9.31
N ASN A 35 -7.62 12.50 -9.74
CA ASN A 35 -7.59 13.75 -8.96
C ASN A 35 -8.36 13.63 -7.64
N GLN A 36 -9.44 12.84 -7.61
CA GLN A 36 -10.21 12.60 -6.38
C GLN A 36 -9.44 11.67 -5.44
N LEU A 37 -8.79 10.62 -5.96
CA LEU A 37 -7.90 9.76 -5.18
C LEU A 37 -6.78 10.57 -4.53
N ILE A 38 -6.13 11.48 -5.25
CA ILE A 38 -5.07 12.34 -4.70
C ILE A 38 -5.60 13.20 -3.53
N LYS A 39 -6.77 13.82 -3.69
CA LYS A 39 -7.39 14.64 -2.62
C LYS A 39 -7.74 13.80 -1.40
N ILE A 40 -8.29 12.62 -1.60
CA ILE A 40 -8.63 11.69 -0.53
C ILE A 40 -7.34 11.23 0.18
N ALA A 41 -6.31 10.82 -0.56
CA ALA A 41 -5.02 10.38 -0.01
C ALA A 41 -4.31 11.47 0.81
N GLN A 42 -4.42 12.73 0.39
CA GLN A 42 -3.90 13.87 1.15
C GLN A 42 -4.60 14.02 2.51
N VAL A 43 -5.93 13.88 2.56
CA VAL A 43 -6.70 14.01 3.80
C VAL A 43 -6.46 12.84 4.76
N LEU A 44 -6.34 11.64 4.21
CA LEU A 44 -6.10 10.40 4.96
C LEU A 44 -4.63 10.21 5.34
N ASP A 45 -3.77 11.13 4.93
CA ASP A 45 -2.33 11.06 5.04
C ASP A 45 -1.70 9.73 4.57
N CYS A 46 -2.22 9.16 3.48
CA CYS A 46 -1.68 7.98 2.84
C CYS A 46 -1.11 8.29 1.44
N ASP A 47 -0.40 7.32 0.85
CA ASP A 47 -0.06 7.40 -0.56
C ASP A 47 -1.29 7.10 -1.44
N VAL A 48 -1.37 7.69 -2.63
CA VAL A 48 -2.49 7.44 -3.53
C VAL A 48 -2.58 5.98 -3.94
N SER A 49 -1.44 5.29 -4.01
CA SER A 49 -1.36 3.87 -4.32
C SER A 49 -2.10 3.03 -3.28
N ALA A 50 -2.17 3.46 -2.01
CA ALA A 50 -2.91 2.74 -0.96
C ALA A 50 -4.44 2.75 -1.17
N LEU A 51 -4.95 3.58 -2.08
CA LEU A 51 -6.38 3.71 -2.40
C LEU A 51 -6.78 3.03 -3.71
N ILE A 52 -5.82 2.45 -4.42
CA ILE A 52 -6.06 1.71 -5.66
C ILE A 52 -6.32 0.24 -5.31
N ASP A 53 -7.22 -0.39 -6.04
CA ASP A 53 -7.43 -1.83 -5.91
C ASP A 53 -6.23 -2.57 -6.51
N HIS A 54 -5.51 -3.31 -5.65
CA HIS A 54 -4.40 -4.16 -6.03
C HIS A 54 -4.79 -5.63 -6.16
N THR A 55 -6.08 -5.95 -6.02
CA THR A 55 -6.55 -7.34 -6.05
C THR A 55 -6.39 -7.87 -7.47
N PRO A 56 -5.45 -8.79 -7.70
CA PRO A 56 -5.31 -9.36 -9.03
C PRO A 56 -6.55 -10.23 -9.33
N ILE A 57 -6.98 -10.25 -10.59
CA ILE A 57 -8.06 -11.12 -11.08
C ILE A 57 -7.67 -12.59 -10.87
N SER A 58 -6.38 -12.90 -10.88
CA SER A 58 -5.85 -14.23 -10.53
C SER A 58 -4.38 -14.16 -10.07
N ASN A 59 -3.91 -15.23 -9.41
CA ASN A 59 -2.48 -15.36 -9.07
C ASN A 59 -1.55 -15.24 -10.30
N PHE A 60 -2.03 -15.54 -11.51
CA PHE A 60 -1.24 -15.40 -12.73
C PHE A 60 -0.99 -13.94 -13.13
N GLU A 61 -1.91 -13.03 -12.79
CA GLU A 61 -1.70 -11.60 -13.06
C GLU A 61 -0.56 -11.04 -12.21
N PHE A 62 -0.48 -11.46 -10.95
CA PHE A 62 0.69 -11.14 -10.11
C PHE A 62 1.99 -11.67 -10.73
N MET A 63 1.99 -12.87 -11.31
CA MET A 63 3.16 -13.41 -12.02
C MET A 63 3.52 -12.57 -13.27
N GLN A 64 2.52 -12.10 -14.03
CA GLN A 64 2.78 -11.20 -15.16
C GLN A 64 3.40 -9.87 -14.71
N ILE A 65 2.91 -9.31 -13.60
CA ILE A 65 3.53 -8.12 -12.98
C ILE A 65 4.99 -8.39 -12.62
N LEU A 66 5.31 -9.55 -12.03
CA LEU A 66 6.70 -9.91 -11.75
C LEU A 66 7.57 -9.98 -13.02
N PHE A 67 7.03 -10.49 -14.13
CA PHE A 67 7.74 -10.53 -15.41
C PHE A 67 7.95 -9.12 -16.00
N ASP A 68 6.94 -8.26 -15.92
CA ASP A 68 7.04 -6.89 -16.43
C ASP A 68 8.10 -6.07 -15.67
N TYR A 69 8.26 -6.32 -14.37
CA TYR A 69 9.23 -5.64 -13.52
C TYR A 69 10.57 -6.38 -13.37
N GLU A 70 10.79 -7.47 -14.13
CA GLU A 70 12.01 -8.28 -14.04
C GLU A 70 13.27 -7.45 -14.32
N GLU A 71 13.23 -6.57 -15.33
CA GLU A 71 14.34 -5.69 -15.68
C GLU A 71 14.36 -4.41 -14.83
N ASP A 72 13.20 -3.78 -14.64
CA ASP A 72 13.09 -2.47 -13.96
C ASP A 72 13.47 -2.55 -12.48
N LEU A 73 13.00 -3.59 -11.79
CA LEU A 73 13.32 -3.84 -10.38
C LEU A 73 14.43 -4.90 -10.22
N LYS A 74 15.01 -5.36 -11.33
CA LYS A 74 16.04 -6.41 -11.37
C LYS A 74 15.65 -7.63 -10.53
N ILE A 75 14.36 -7.98 -10.57
CA ILE A 75 13.80 -9.09 -9.80
C ILE A 75 14.18 -10.38 -10.49
N ARG A 76 14.69 -11.37 -9.73
CA ARG A 76 15.00 -12.70 -10.24
C ARG A 76 14.58 -13.77 -9.21
N PRO A 77 14.19 -14.98 -9.63
CA PRO A 77 13.94 -16.06 -8.70
C PRO A 77 15.25 -16.52 -8.03
N LEU A 78 15.17 -16.83 -6.74
CA LEU A 78 16.18 -17.55 -5.97
C LEU A 78 15.62 -18.93 -5.65
N VAL A 79 16.34 -19.98 -6.05
CA VAL A 79 15.99 -21.37 -5.76
C VAL A 79 17.20 -22.03 -5.11
N GLU A 80 17.08 -22.27 -3.81
CA GLU A 80 18.03 -23.03 -2.99
C GLU A 80 17.33 -24.26 -2.41
N ASP A 81 18.08 -25.25 -1.93
CA ASP A 81 17.59 -26.59 -1.55
C ASP A 81 16.39 -26.61 -0.59
N SER A 82 16.21 -25.57 0.21
CA SER A 82 15.09 -25.43 1.17
C SER A 82 14.32 -24.13 1.07
N THR A 83 14.74 -23.21 0.20
CA THR A 83 14.21 -21.85 0.15
C THR A 83 13.99 -21.42 -1.29
N THR A 84 12.76 -20.99 -1.57
CA THR A 84 12.41 -20.30 -2.81
C THR A 84 12.04 -18.86 -2.47
N GLY A 85 12.63 -17.92 -3.18
CA GLY A 85 12.39 -16.49 -2.96
C GLY A 85 12.54 -15.67 -4.23
N LEU A 86 12.39 -14.37 -4.07
CA LEU A 86 12.72 -13.37 -5.08
C LEU A 86 13.92 -12.57 -4.58
N LEU A 87 14.91 -12.36 -5.43
CA LEU A 87 16.01 -11.43 -5.22
C LEU A 87 15.78 -10.20 -6.07
N SER A 88 16.24 -9.05 -5.59
CA SER A 88 16.31 -7.81 -6.37
C SER A 88 17.70 -7.18 -6.24
N HIS A 89 18.14 -6.52 -7.31
CA HIS A 89 19.32 -5.64 -7.28
C HIS A 89 18.93 -4.16 -7.39
N ASP A 90 17.64 -3.84 -7.27
CA ASP A 90 17.19 -2.46 -7.14
C ASP A 90 17.32 -2.01 -5.69
N MET A 91 17.99 -0.87 -5.49
CA MET A 91 18.26 -0.36 -4.15
C MET A 91 16.99 0.06 -3.42
N ASN A 92 16.01 0.65 -4.13
CA ASN A 92 14.78 1.12 -3.49
C ASN A 92 13.90 -0.05 -3.05
N LEU A 93 13.79 -1.09 -3.89
CA LEU A 93 13.07 -2.31 -3.53
C LEU A 93 13.77 -3.02 -2.36
N ASN A 94 15.09 -3.14 -2.38
CA ASN A 94 15.83 -3.76 -1.28
C ASN A 94 15.68 -2.99 0.04
N ASP A 95 15.78 -1.66 -0.01
CA ASP A 95 15.57 -0.80 1.15
C ASP A 95 14.14 -0.95 1.72
N PHE A 96 13.12 -1.04 0.85
CA PHE A 96 11.74 -1.36 1.25
C PHE A 96 11.64 -2.75 1.91
N LEU A 97 12.25 -3.78 1.33
CA LEU A 97 12.20 -5.15 1.86
C LEU A 97 12.82 -5.23 3.27
N VAL A 98 13.92 -4.50 3.51
CA VAL A 98 14.54 -4.39 4.83
C VAL A 98 13.60 -3.74 5.84
N GLU A 99 13.00 -2.59 5.50
CA GLU A 99 12.06 -1.92 6.39
C GLU A 99 10.82 -2.80 6.66
N TRP A 100 10.33 -3.51 5.64
CA TRP A 100 9.18 -4.40 5.79
C TRP A 100 9.47 -5.57 6.73
N ASP A 101 10.65 -6.18 6.62
CA ASP A 101 11.11 -7.24 7.54
C ASP A 101 11.24 -6.73 8.99
N GLU A 102 11.78 -5.52 9.19
CA GLU A 102 11.84 -4.89 10.51
C GLU A 102 10.44 -4.70 11.12
N MET A 103 9.49 -4.18 10.35
CA MET A 103 8.12 -3.97 10.81
C MET A 103 7.41 -5.30 11.11
N ARG A 104 7.65 -6.34 10.29
CA ARG A 104 7.16 -7.71 10.54
C ARG A 104 7.71 -8.28 11.86
N LYS A 105 9.00 -8.06 12.14
CA LYS A 105 9.64 -8.52 13.38
C LYS A 105 9.09 -7.80 14.61
N LYS A 106 8.94 -6.47 14.55
CA LYS A 106 8.32 -5.68 15.63
C LYS A 106 6.91 -6.18 15.94
N HIS A 107 6.11 -6.42 14.89
CA HIS A 107 4.75 -6.94 15.02
C HIS A 107 4.74 -8.33 15.65
N TYR A 108 5.58 -9.25 15.14
CA TYR A 108 5.70 -10.61 15.68
C TYR A 108 6.13 -10.64 17.15
N ASN A 109 7.01 -9.72 17.55
CA ASN A 109 7.49 -9.60 18.93
C ASN A 109 6.50 -8.87 19.87
N GLY A 110 5.38 -8.36 19.36
CA GLY A 110 4.41 -7.58 20.13
C GLY A 110 4.87 -6.17 20.48
N GLU A 111 5.86 -5.63 19.78
CA GLU A 111 6.35 -4.25 19.94
C GLU A 111 5.40 -3.22 19.31
N ILE A 112 4.65 -3.65 18.29
CA ILE A 112 3.56 -2.88 17.65
C ILE A 112 2.31 -3.74 17.55
N THR A 113 1.16 -3.09 17.63
CA THR A 113 -0.16 -3.70 17.47
C THR A 113 -0.49 -4.04 16.01
N ASP A 114 -1.54 -4.84 15.80
CA ASP A 114 -2.09 -5.10 14.46
C ASP A 114 -2.48 -3.79 13.76
N GLU A 115 -3.09 -2.86 14.49
CA GLU A 115 -3.54 -1.56 13.97
C GLU A 115 -2.36 -0.70 13.52
N GLU A 116 -1.29 -0.61 14.32
CA GLU A 116 -0.07 0.12 13.95
C GLU A 116 0.64 -0.49 12.74
N PHE A 117 0.64 -1.83 12.62
CA PHE A 117 1.26 -2.49 11.48
C PHE A 117 0.47 -2.27 10.19
N GLU A 118 -0.86 -2.37 10.24
CA GLU A 118 -1.72 -2.05 9.08
C GLU A 118 -1.67 -0.57 8.71
N ASP A 119 -1.63 0.32 9.70
CA ASP A 119 -1.47 1.76 9.47
C ASP A 119 -0.14 2.09 8.78
N TRP A 120 0.97 1.44 9.16
CA TRP A 120 2.24 1.60 8.45
C TRP A 120 2.13 1.14 6.99
N LYS A 121 1.52 -0.02 6.70
CA LYS A 121 1.34 -0.52 5.33
C LYS A 121 0.53 0.45 4.48
N LEU A 122 -0.59 0.95 5.00
CA LEU A 122 -1.48 1.89 4.30
C LEU A 122 -0.83 3.26 4.10
N SER A 123 0.05 3.65 5.03
CA SER A 123 0.75 4.92 4.97
C SER A 123 2.05 4.86 4.17
N TYR A 124 2.53 3.69 3.73
CA TYR A 124 3.77 3.59 2.97
C TYR A 124 3.63 4.29 1.60
N PRO A 125 4.63 5.07 1.13
CA PRO A 125 5.93 5.30 1.76
C PRO A 125 5.98 6.49 2.73
N LYS A 126 4.88 7.19 3.05
CA LYS A 126 4.88 8.38 3.94
C LYS A 126 5.44 8.12 5.32
N LYS A 127 5.11 6.99 5.95
CA LYS A 127 5.68 6.57 7.24
C LYS A 127 6.97 5.76 7.11
N SER A 128 7.56 5.70 5.91
CA SER A 128 8.85 5.02 5.71
C SER A 128 9.95 5.71 6.48
N ARG A 129 10.78 4.96 7.19
CA ARG A 129 11.99 5.50 7.84
C ARG A 129 13.02 6.04 6.85
N LEU A 130 12.86 5.74 5.57
CA LEU A 130 13.77 6.11 4.48
C LEU A 130 13.36 7.42 3.79
N LYS A 131 12.19 7.98 4.12
CA LYS A 131 11.83 9.33 3.68
C LYS A 131 12.68 10.36 4.43
N LYS A 132 13.51 11.08 3.66
CA LYS A 132 14.08 12.37 4.05
C LYS A 132 13.18 13.50 3.58
#